data_AF-A0A8K0ZXT1-F1
#
_entry.id   AF-A0A8K0ZXT1-F1
#
_cell.length_a   1.000
_cell.length_b   1.000
_cell.length_c   1.000
_cell.angle_alpha   90.00
_cell.angle_beta   90.00
_cell.angle_gamma   90.00
#
_symmetry.space_group_name_H-M   'P 1'
#
loop_
_entity.id
_entity.type
_entity.pdbx_description
1 polymer ?
#
loop_
_entity_poly.entity_id
_entity_poly.type
_entity_poly.pdbx_seq_one_letter_code
_entity_poly.pdbx_strand_id
1 'polypeptide(L)'
;IWSGFLGASMSLIIRTELGMVGSVIMDEQIYNAMVTAHAFLMIFFFVMPVAVGGFGNWLLPLMMNVMDMAFPRLNNLSFWLVPVALFFMVMSLLVGLGAGTGWTVYPPLSNSVYHFGGSVDFAIFSLHVAGVSSILGAINFITTCMKGKINFVISFEFLTLFVWAMIITSFLLVLSLPVLAGGITMLLLDRNFGSSFFDPSG
;
A
#
# COMPACT_ATOMS: atom_id res chain seq x y z
N ILE A 1 -1.39 12.01 5.58
CA ILE A 1 -0.48 13.18 5.77
C ILE A 1 0.64 12.85 6.74
N TRP A 2 0.36 12.40 7.96
CA TRP A 2 1.40 12.04 8.95
C TRP A 2 2.46 11.05 8.42
N SER A 3 2.02 9.96 7.81
CA SER A 3 2.86 8.99 7.10
C SER A 3 3.73 9.61 5.99
N GLY A 4 3.24 10.66 5.33
CA GLY A 4 3.97 11.39 4.31
C GLY A 4 5.12 12.22 4.89
N PHE A 5 4.93 12.81 6.08
CA PHE A 5 6.04 13.46 6.79
C PHE A 5 7.12 12.46 7.21
N LEU A 6 6.72 11.27 7.67
CA LEU A 6 7.64 10.20 8.03
C LEU A 6 8.38 9.62 6.80
N GLY A 7 7.68 9.47 5.68
CA GLY A 7 8.31 9.11 4.41
C GLY A 7 9.27 10.20 3.91
N ALA A 8 8.89 11.47 3.97
CA ALA A 8 9.75 12.58 3.55
C ALA A 8 11.00 12.72 4.43
N SER A 9 10.89 12.52 5.74
CA SER A 9 12.06 12.55 6.63
C SER A 9 13.05 11.43 6.30
N MET A 10 12.58 10.21 6.01
CA MET A 10 13.43 9.13 5.52
C MET A 10 14.10 9.50 4.18
N SER A 11 13.37 10.14 3.26
CA SER A 11 13.93 10.62 1.99
C SER A 11 15.08 11.60 2.20
N LEU A 12 14.93 12.53 3.15
CA LEU A 12 15.98 13.48 3.51
C LEU A 12 17.21 12.75 4.06
N ILE A 13 17.03 11.77 4.97
CA ILE A 13 18.13 10.97 5.52
C ILE A 13 18.88 10.21 4.42
N ILE A 14 18.14 9.55 3.52
CA ILE A 14 18.71 8.83 2.38
C ILE A 14 19.53 9.78 1.50
N ARG A 15 19.01 10.98 1.19
CA ARG A 15 19.73 11.96 0.39
C ARG A 15 20.94 12.55 1.10
N THR A 16 20.91 12.69 2.43
CA THR A 16 22.08 13.11 3.20
C THR A 16 23.17 12.05 3.20
N GLU A 17 22.82 10.77 3.30
CA GLU A 17 23.80 9.66 3.17
C GLU A 17 24.48 9.70 1.80
N LEU A 18 23.72 9.93 0.73
CA LEU A 18 24.23 9.99 -0.64
C LEU A 18 24.84 11.35 -1.03
N GLY A 19 24.93 12.30 -0.10
CA GLY A 19 25.36 13.67 -0.40
C GLY A 19 26.86 13.84 -0.65
N MET A 20 27.68 12.90 -0.20
CA MET A 20 29.13 12.87 -0.38
C MET A 20 29.66 11.44 -0.38
N VAL A 21 30.89 11.23 -0.84
CA VAL A 21 31.54 9.91 -0.75
C VAL A 21 31.92 9.63 0.71
N GLY A 22 31.55 8.44 1.20
CA GLY A 22 31.69 8.03 2.60
C GLY A 22 30.36 7.46 3.10
N SER A 23 30.31 7.04 4.37
CA SER A 23 29.05 6.66 5.02
C SER A 23 28.80 7.54 6.25
N VAL A 24 27.59 8.07 6.38
CA VAL A 24 27.14 8.84 7.56
C VAL A 24 26.39 7.93 8.51
N ILE A 25 25.55 7.02 7.99
CA ILE A 25 24.78 6.03 8.76
C ILE A 25 25.68 4.92 9.31
N MET A 26 26.80 4.62 8.64
CA MET A 26 27.77 3.57 9.01
C MET A 26 27.22 2.13 9.00
N ASP A 27 25.97 1.94 8.58
CA ASP A 27 25.29 0.64 8.50
C ASP A 27 24.43 0.58 7.22
N GLU A 28 24.85 -0.29 6.30
CA GLU A 28 24.20 -0.49 5.00
C GLU A 28 22.79 -1.11 5.14
N GLN A 29 22.55 -1.94 6.16
CA GLN A 29 21.26 -2.58 6.37
C GLN A 29 20.22 -1.57 6.86
N ILE A 30 20.60 -0.67 7.76
CA ILE A 30 19.72 0.42 8.22
C ILE A 30 19.38 1.33 7.04
N TYR A 31 20.35 1.64 6.18
CA TYR A 31 20.09 2.38 4.94
C TYR A 31 19.05 1.67 4.05
N ASN A 32 19.22 0.37 3.78
CA ASN A 32 18.28 -0.41 2.97
C ASN A 32 16.88 -0.50 3.60
N ALA A 33 16.79 -0.61 4.92
CA ALA A 33 15.53 -0.60 5.64
C ALA A 33 14.80 0.75 5.51
N MET A 34 15.53 1.87 5.60
CA MET A 34 14.96 3.20 5.39
C MET A 34 14.50 3.42 3.94
N VAL A 35 15.26 2.98 2.95
CA VAL A 35 14.86 3.06 1.53
C VAL A 35 13.58 2.27 1.29
N THR A 36 13.51 1.06 1.83
CA THR A 36 12.33 0.18 1.71
C THR A 36 11.10 0.82 2.36
N ALA A 37 11.23 1.29 3.59
CA ALA A 37 10.13 1.93 4.30
C ALA A 37 9.70 3.26 3.67
N HIS A 38 10.64 4.09 3.20
CA HIS A 38 10.32 5.32 2.49
C HIS A 38 9.39 5.05 1.31
N ALA A 39 9.74 4.09 0.45
CA ALA A 39 8.95 3.72 -0.71
C ALA A 39 7.54 3.25 -0.30
N PHE A 40 7.44 2.35 0.68
CA PHE A 40 6.14 1.88 1.14
C PHE A 40 5.27 2.97 1.76
N LEU A 41 5.86 3.81 2.62
CA LEU A 41 5.17 4.93 3.26
C LEU A 41 4.64 5.93 2.24
N MET A 42 5.45 6.26 1.22
CA MET A 42 5.04 7.21 0.20
C MET A 42 3.93 6.66 -0.69
N ILE A 43 4.00 5.40 -1.13
CA ILE A 43 3.01 4.82 -2.04
C ILE A 43 1.75 4.40 -1.29
N PHE A 44 1.89 3.50 -0.32
CA PHE A 44 0.76 2.83 0.34
C PHE A 44 0.16 3.65 1.47
N PHE A 45 0.92 4.55 2.08
CA PHE A 45 0.45 5.31 3.24
C PHE A 45 0.31 6.82 2.99
N PHE A 46 0.78 7.34 1.86
CA PHE A 46 0.61 8.75 1.49
C PHE A 46 -0.19 8.90 0.20
N VAL A 47 0.36 8.52 -0.97
CA VAL A 47 -0.28 8.75 -2.26
C VAL A 47 -1.63 8.07 -2.36
N MET A 48 -1.72 6.76 -2.08
CA MET A 48 -3.00 6.05 -2.16
C MET A 48 -4.05 6.57 -1.17
N PRO A 49 -3.76 6.71 0.14
CA PRO A 49 -4.75 7.25 1.07
C PRO A 49 -5.17 8.69 0.79
N VAL A 50 -4.29 9.54 0.24
CA VAL A 50 -4.64 10.93 -0.09
C VAL A 50 -5.48 10.99 -1.37
N ALA A 51 -5.00 10.38 -2.45
CA ALA A 51 -5.66 10.45 -3.76
C ALA A 51 -6.97 9.66 -3.78
N VAL A 52 -6.92 8.39 -3.39
CA VAL A 52 -8.08 7.48 -3.47
C VAL A 52 -8.92 7.57 -2.20
N GLY A 53 -8.29 7.58 -1.01
CA GLY A 53 -9.00 7.67 0.25
C GLY A 53 -9.58 9.06 0.54
N GLY A 54 -8.76 10.12 0.50
CA GLY A 54 -9.16 11.47 0.85
C GLY A 54 -10.00 12.13 -0.23
N PHE A 55 -9.37 12.41 -1.38
CA PHE A 55 -10.06 13.08 -2.50
C PHE A 55 -11.18 12.21 -3.07
N GLY A 56 -10.97 10.91 -3.24
CA GLY A 56 -11.99 9.99 -3.73
C GLY A 56 -13.26 10.01 -2.86
N ASN A 57 -13.14 9.80 -1.54
CA ASN A 57 -14.33 9.76 -0.68
C ASN A 57 -15.00 11.12 -0.49
N TRP A 58 -14.27 12.21 -0.65
CA TRP A 58 -14.84 13.54 -0.51
C TRP A 58 -15.50 14.04 -1.80
N LEU A 59 -14.77 14.01 -2.92
CA LEU A 59 -15.20 14.64 -4.16
C LEU A 59 -16.10 13.75 -5.01
N LEU A 60 -15.95 12.42 -4.96
CA LEU A 60 -16.73 11.53 -5.82
C LEU A 60 -18.23 11.59 -5.52
N PRO A 61 -18.71 11.52 -4.26
CA PRO A 61 -20.13 11.69 -3.97
C PRO A 61 -20.68 13.04 -4.45
N LEU A 62 -19.92 14.12 -4.21
CA LEU A 62 -20.30 15.48 -4.60
C LEU A 62 -20.42 15.64 -6.12
N MET A 63 -19.45 15.15 -6.88
CA MET A 63 -19.45 15.21 -8.35
C MET A 63 -20.50 14.31 -8.98
N MET A 64 -20.86 13.20 -8.32
CA MET A 64 -21.96 12.32 -8.72
C MET A 64 -23.32 12.80 -8.21
N ASN A 65 -23.35 13.87 -7.41
CA ASN A 65 -24.52 14.41 -6.75
C ASN A 65 -25.27 13.36 -5.89
N VAL A 66 -24.54 12.45 -5.23
CA VAL A 66 -25.12 11.48 -4.28
C VAL A 66 -24.87 11.90 -2.84
N MET A 67 -25.79 11.53 -1.94
CA MET A 67 -25.68 11.91 -0.54
C MET A 67 -24.50 11.26 0.19
N ASP A 68 -24.19 10.01 -0.16
CA ASP A 68 -23.09 9.25 0.45
C ASP A 68 -22.64 8.11 -0.50
N MET A 69 -21.56 7.46 -0.12
CA MET A 69 -21.06 6.22 -0.71
C MET A 69 -22.08 5.08 -0.59
N ALA A 70 -22.07 4.14 -1.54
CA ALA A 70 -23.01 3.01 -1.55
C ALA A 70 -22.88 2.09 -0.31
N PHE A 71 -21.68 1.93 0.22
CA PHE A 71 -21.40 1.14 1.42
C PHE A 71 -20.66 1.95 2.50
N PRO A 72 -21.35 2.83 3.26
CA PRO A 72 -20.68 3.74 4.21
C PRO A 72 -19.88 3.02 5.31
N ARG A 73 -20.39 1.89 5.82
CA ARG A 73 -19.70 1.10 6.84
C ARG A 73 -18.44 0.41 6.31
N LEU A 74 -18.49 -0.08 5.07
CA LEU A 74 -17.34 -0.66 4.39
C LEU A 74 -16.26 0.41 4.16
N ASN A 75 -16.68 1.64 3.86
CA ASN A 75 -15.81 2.79 3.72
C ASN A 75 -15.12 3.19 5.02
N ASN A 76 -15.85 3.14 6.13
CA ASN A 76 -15.27 3.42 7.43
C ASN A 76 -14.25 2.32 7.79
N LEU A 77 -14.57 1.05 7.53
CA LEU A 77 -13.64 -0.05 7.75
C LEU A 77 -12.36 0.11 6.90
N SER A 78 -12.47 0.46 5.62
CA SER A 78 -11.28 0.66 4.78
C SER A 78 -10.36 1.72 5.37
N PHE A 79 -10.90 2.86 5.81
CA PHE A 79 -10.10 3.88 6.50
C PHE A 79 -9.38 3.33 7.75
N TRP A 80 -10.08 2.59 8.62
CA TRP A 80 -9.49 2.08 9.87
C TRP A 80 -8.45 0.98 9.69
N LEU A 81 -8.43 0.29 8.55
CA LEU A 81 -7.37 -0.66 8.23
C LEU A 81 -6.04 0.04 7.90
N VAL A 82 -6.05 1.29 7.42
CA VAL A 82 -4.82 2.04 7.12
C VAL A 82 -3.92 2.26 8.34
N PRO A 83 -4.40 2.75 9.51
CA PRO A 83 -3.54 2.88 10.69
C PRO A 83 -3.07 1.52 11.23
N VAL A 84 -3.85 0.44 11.08
CA VAL A 84 -3.42 -0.92 11.45
C VAL A 84 -2.29 -1.40 10.54
N ALA A 85 -2.40 -1.18 9.22
CA ALA A 85 -1.33 -1.47 8.28
C ALA A 85 -0.07 -0.64 8.59
N LEU A 86 -0.23 0.64 8.93
CA LEU A 86 0.88 1.52 9.27
C LEU A 86 1.59 1.06 10.54
N PHE A 87 0.84 0.57 11.53
CA PHE A 87 1.41 -0.05 12.72
C PHE A 87 2.31 -1.23 12.36
N PHE A 88 1.86 -2.14 11.48
CA PHE A 88 2.70 -3.23 11.01
C PHE A 88 3.94 -2.73 10.22
N MET A 89 3.82 -1.67 9.42
CA MET A 89 4.97 -1.07 8.73
C MET A 89 6.01 -0.50 9.72
N VAL A 90 5.55 0.17 10.78
CA VAL A 90 6.44 0.67 11.84
C VAL A 90 7.08 -0.49 12.61
N MET A 91 6.33 -1.56 12.90
CA MET A 91 6.89 -2.76 13.53
C MET A 91 7.92 -3.44 12.63
N SER A 92 7.70 -3.46 11.31
CA SER A 92 8.68 -3.97 10.34
C SER A 92 10.01 -3.24 10.43
N LEU A 93 10.02 -1.93 10.70
CA LEU A 93 11.23 -1.13 10.90
C LEU A 93 11.92 -1.36 12.24
N LEU A 94 11.14 -1.57 13.31
CA LEU A 94 11.66 -1.66 14.68
C LEU A 94 12.11 -3.07 15.09
N VAL A 95 11.57 -4.11 14.44
CA VAL A 95 11.91 -5.49 14.73
C VAL A 95 13.16 -5.90 13.95
N GLY A 96 14.13 -6.50 14.64
CA GLY A 96 15.40 -6.90 14.04
C GLY A 96 16.16 -5.69 13.49
N LEU A 97 16.63 -5.79 12.25
CA LEU A 97 17.33 -4.70 11.54
C LEU A 97 16.46 -4.01 10.47
N GLY A 98 15.13 -4.17 10.55
CA GLY A 98 14.22 -3.65 9.54
C GLY A 98 14.16 -4.51 8.27
N ALA A 99 13.12 -4.34 7.45
CA ALA A 99 13.02 -4.99 6.14
C ALA A 99 13.91 -4.26 5.12
N GLY A 100 15.08 -4.83 4.83
CA GLY A 100 16.13 -4.26 3.97
C GLY A 100 16.17 -4.84 2.56
N THR A 101 15.02 -5.28 2.04
CA THR A 101 14.93 -6.06 0.79
C THR A 101 14.64 -5.21 -0.45
N GLY A 102 14.48 -3.89 -0.28
CA GLY A 102 13.86 -3.02 -1.28
C GLY A 102 12.33 -3.17 -1.30
N TRP A 103 11.66 -2.19 -1.90
CA TRP A 103 10.18 -2.13 -1.94
C TRP A 103 9.53 -3.23 -2.79
N THR A 104 10.29 -3.87 -3.68
CA THR A 104 9.82 -5.00 -4.49
C THR A 104 9.87 -6.33 -3.75
N VAL A 105 10.64 -6.42 -2.66
CA VAL A 105 10.72 -7.59 -1.76
C VAL A 105 11.09 -8.89 -2.51
N TYR A 106 12.08 -8.82 -3.40
CA TYR A 106 12.46 -9.96 -4.25
C TYR A 106 13.10 -11.12 -3.45
N PRO A 107 12.63 -12.36 -3.64
CA PRO A 107 13.38 -13.56 -3.31
C PRO A 107 14.61 -13.71 -4.23
N PRO A 108 15.70 -14.37 -3.78
CA PRO A 108 15.84 -15.05 -2.49
C PRO A 108 16.22 -14.08 -1.35
N LEU A 109 16.55 -12.82 -1.64
CA LEU A 109 16.99 -11.84 -0.64
C LEU A 109 15.95 -11.66 0.48
N SER A 110 14.66 -11.67 0.14
CA SER A 110 13.58 -11.57 1.11
C SER A 110 13.24 -12.88 1.83
N ASN A 111 13.91 -14.00 1.53
CA ASN A 111 13.69 -15.28 2.21
C ASN A 111 14.39 -15.31 3.59
N SER A 112 13.98 -16.22 4.48
CA SER A 112 14.46 -16.33 5.86
C SER A 112 15.95 -16.68 5.99
N VAL A 113 16.54 -17.26 4.93
CA VAL A 113 17.97 -17.56 4.82
C VAL A 113 18.82 -16.28 4.72
N TYR A 114 18.37 -15.29 3.93
CA TYR A 114 19.12 -14.06 3.67
C TYR A 114 18.64 -12.87 4.49
N HIS A 115 17.37 -12.87 4.89
CA HIS A 115 16.78 -11.85 5.74
C HIS A 115 16.04 -12.50 6.91
N PHE A 116 16.81 -12.78 7.97
CA PHE A 116 16.36 -13.45 9.17
C PHE A 116 15.49 -12.55 10.06
N GLY A 117 14.56 -13.18 10.78
CA GLY A 117 13.67 -12.52 11.73
C GLY A 117 12.38 -12.00 11.09
N GLY A 118 11.52 -11.40 11.93
CA GLY A 118 10.14 -11.08 11.56
C GLY A 118 9.92 -9.76 10.82
N SER A 119 10.98 -9.00 10.48
CA SER A 119 10.82 -7.66 9.91
C SER A 119 10.14 -7.69 8.54
N VAL A 120 10.54 -8.64 7.67
CA VAL A 120 9.91 -8.85 6.36
C VAL A 120 8.48 -9.37 6.52
N ASP A 121 8.21 -10.22 7.51
CA ASP A 121 6.86 -10.74 7.76
C ASP A 121 5.89 -9.61 8.19
N PHE A 122 6.35 -8.68 9.02
CA PHE A 122 5.59 -7.47 9.36
C PHE A 122 5.36 -6.55 8.15
N ALA A 123 6.33 -6.42 7.23
CA ALA A 123 6.13 -5.69 5.98
C ALA A 123 5.05 -6.37 5.11
N ILE A 124 5.09 -7.70 5.01
CA ILE A 124 4.10 -8.49 4.29
C ILE A 124 2.70 -8.29 4.91
N PHE A 125 2.55 -8.39 6.24
CA PHE A 125 1.26 -8.14 6.90
C PHE A 125 0.76 -6.71 6.70
N SER A 126 1.64 -5.72 6.78
CA SER A 126 1.31 -4.32 6.45
C SER A 126 0.72 -4.20 5.05
N LEU A 127 1.39 -4.77 4.03
CA LEU A 127 0.93 -4.71 2.64
C LEU A 127 -0.39 -5.44 2.43
N HIS A 128 -0.63 -6.57 3.10
CA HIS A 128 -1.92 -7.25 3.07
C HIS A 128 -3.05 -6.36 3.60
N VAL A 129 -2.87 -5.79 4.79
CA VAL A 129 -3.90 -4.96 5.42
C VAL A 129 -4.16 -3.69 4.61
N ALA A 130 -3.12 -3.05 4.08
CA ALA A 130 -3.25 -1.91 3.17
C ALA A 130 -3.94 -2.29 1.85
N GLY A 131 -3.65 -3.48 1.32
CA GLY A 131 -4.29 -4.05 0.14
C GLY A 131 -5.79 -4.28 0.35
N VAL A 132 -6.18 -4.90 1.48
CA VAL A 132 -7.59 -5.11 1.84
C VAL A 132 -8.33 -3.77 1.95
N SER A 133 -7.76 -2.79 2.65
CA SER A 133 -8.30 -1.42 2.72
C SER A 133 -8.63 -0.87 1.32
N SER A 134 -7.68 -1.00 0.39
CA SER A 134 -7.78 -0.44 -0.96
C SER A 134 -8.81 -1.18 -1.81
N ILE A 135 -8.89 -2.52 -1.71
CA ILE A 135 -9.93 -3.33 -2.39
C ILE A 135 -11.32 -2.96 -1.89
N LEU A 136 -11.51 -2.83 -0.56
CA LEU A 136 -12.79 -2.45 0.02
C LEU A 136 -13.25 -1.06 -0.45
N GLY A 137 -12.33 -0.09 -0.46
CA GLY A 137 -12.58 1.25 -1.02
C GLY A 137 -12.93 1.20 -2.51
N ALA A 138 -12.20 0.43 -3.30
CA ALA A 138 -12.42 0.30 -4.74
C ALA A 138 -13.79 -0.32 -5.08
N ILE A 139 -14.20 -1.39 -4.38
CA ILE A 139 -15.54 -2.00 -4.53
C ILE A 139 -16.62 -0.96 -4.22
N ASN A 140 -16.42 -0.17 -3.17
CA ASN A 140 -17.35 0.89 -2.79
C ASN A 140 -17.43 2.01 -3.83
N PHE A 141 -16.29 2.47 -4.37
CA PHE A 141 -16.28 3.47 -5.45
C PHE A 141 -16.96 2.97 -6.72
N ILE A 142 -16.66 1.75 -7.17
CA ILE A 142 -17.33 1.14 -8.34
C ILE A 142 -18.83 1.14 -8.10
N THR A 143 -19.28 0.63 -6.95
CA THR A 143 -20.71 0.51 -6.66
C THR A 143 -21.38 1.88 -6.57
N THR A 144 -20.72 2.86 -5.95
CA THR A 144 -21.22 4.24 -5.84
C THR A 144 -21.37 4.88 -7.22
N CYS A 145 -20.38 4.76 -8.10
CA CYS A 145 -20.47 5.30 -9.46
C CYS A 145 -21.55 4.60 -10.32
N MET A 146 -21.73 3.29 -10.13
CA MET A 146 -22.68 2.49 -10.91
C MET A 146 -24.14 2.70 -10.44
N LYS A 147 -24.37 2.77 -9.12
CA LYS A 147 -25.70 2.89 -8.49
C LYS A 147 -26.12 4.32 -8.21
N GLY A 148 -25.16 5.21 -7.98
CA GLY A 148 -25.38 6.61 -7.61
C GLY A 148 -25.87 7.51 -8.73
N LYS A 149 -26.19 6.95 -9.91
CA LYS A 149 -26.79 7.72 -10.99
C LYS A 149 -28.18 8.17 -10.53
N ILE A 150 -28.32 9.43 -10.13
CA ILE A 150 -29.64 10.05 -10.01
C ILE A 150 -30.30 9.89 -11.38
N ASN A 151 -31.32 9.04 -11.43
CA ASN A 151 -32.25 8.82 -12.55
C ASN A 151 -31.66 9.00 -13.94
N PHE A 152 -31.25 7.92 -14.63
CA PHE A 152 -31.23 7.76 -16.11
C PHE A 152 -30.67 8.89 -17.03
N VAL A 153 -30.20 10.03 -16.51
CA VAL A 153 -29.95 11.28 -17.25
C VAL A 153 -28.46 11.48 -17.50
N ILE A 154 -27.59 10.95 -16.64
CA ILE A 154 -26.13 11.02 -16.82
C ILE A 154 -25.66 9.73 -17.52
N SER A 155 -25.46 9.81 -18.84
CA SER A 155 -24.65 8.83 -19.57
C SER A 155 -23.22 8.84 -19.02
N PHE A 156 -22.53 7.70 -19.08
CA PHE A 156 -21.12 7.61 -18.67
C PHE A 156 -20.23 8.64 -19.38
N GLU A 157 -20.59 9.01 -20.60
CA GLU A 157 -19.88 9.99 -21.42
C GLU A 157 -19.86 11.41 -20.80
N PHE A 158 -20.80 11.71 -19.91
CA PHE A 158 -20.91 13.02 -19.26
C PHE A 158 -20.30 13.07 -17.86
N LEU A 159 -19.69 11.98 -17.37
CA LEU A 159 -18.98 11.99 -16.10
C LEU A 159 -17.72 12.86 -16.19
N THR A 160 -17.38 13.54 -15.09
CA THR A 160 -16.14 14.32 -15.03
C THR A 160 -14.92 13.41 -15.16
N LEU A 161 -13.81 13.95 -15.68
CA LEU A 161 -12.55 13.20 -15.81
C LEU A 161 -12.05 12.65 -14.48
N PHE A 162 -12.30 13.36 -13.37
CA PHE A 162 -11.97 12.87 -12.03
C PHE A 162 -12.75 11.60 -11.68
N VAL A 163 -14.07 11.59 -11.88
CA VAL A 163 -14.90 10.41 -11.62
C VAL A 163 -14.47 9.23 -12.51
N TRP A 164 -14.17 9.49 -13.78
CA TRP A 164 -13.61 8.48 -14.68
C TRP A 164 -12.28 7.90 -14.18
N ALA A 165 -11.35 8.76 -13.76
CA ALA A 165 -10.07 8.31 -13.21
C ALA A 165 -10.26 7.44 -11.96
N MET A 166 -11.22 7.79 -11.10
CA MET A 166 -11.56 6.99 -9.91
C MET A 166 -12.16 5.64 -10.26
N ILE A 167 -13.05 5.57 -11.27
CA ILE A 167 -13.62 4.31 -11.76
C ILE A 167 -12.51 3.40 -12.28
N ILE A 168 -11.66 3.90 -13.18
CA ILE A 168 -10.56 3.11 -13.77
C ILE A 168 -9.61 2.64 -12.68
N THR A 169 -9.18 3.53 -11.79
CA THR A 169 -8.28 3.18 -10.68
C THR A 169 -8.90 2.10 -9.79
N SER A 170 -10.20 2.19 -9.49
CA SER A 170 -10.88 1.19 -8.67
C SER A 170 -10.92 -0.19 -9.33
N PHE A 171 -11.19 -0.26 -10.63
CA PHE A 171 -11.11 -1.53 -11.37
C PHE A 171 -9.69 -2.11 -11.35
N LEU A 172 -8.67 -1.27 -11.59
CA LEU A 172 -7.27 -1.70 -11.53
C LEU A 172 -6.90 -2.24 -10.14
N LEU A 173 -7.33 -1.59 -9.06
CA LEU A 173 -7.05 -2.03 -7.69
C LEU A 173 -7.70 -3.39 -7.39
N VAL A 174 -8.96 -3.60 -7.77
CA VAL A 174 -9.66 -4.88 -7.55
C VAL A 174 -9.00 -6.02 -8.34
N LEU A 175 -8.49 -5.75 -9.54
CA LEU A 175 -7.87 -6.77 -10.40
C LEU A 175 -6.39 -7.04 -10.05
N SER A 176 -5.64 -6.03 -9.58
CA SER A 176 -4.18 -6.14 -9.38
C SER A 176 -3.80 -6.54 -7.95
N LEU A 177 -4.48 -6.03 -6.92
CA LEU A 177 -4.09 -6.28 -5.53
C LEU A 177 -4.22 -7.74 -5.09
N PRO A 178 -5.19 -8.55 -5.59
CA PRO A 178 -5.19 -9.99 -5.31
C PRO A 178 -3.94 -10.71 -5.81
N VAL A 179 -3.37 -10.29 -6.95
CA VAL A 179 -2.13 -10.87 -7.49
C VAL A 179 -0.95 -10.52 -6.59
N LEU A 180 -0.85 -9.27 -6.14
CA LEU A 180 0.15 -8.85 -5.17
C LEU A 180 0.04 -9.68 -3.88
N ALA A 181 -1.16 -9.77 -3.30
CA ALA A 181 -1.44 -10.53 -2.08
C ALA A 181 -1.05 -12.01 -2.23
N GLY A 182 -1.36 -12.62 -3.37
CA GLY A 182 -0.93 -13.99 -3.69
C GLY A 182 0.60 -14.12 -3.68
N GLY A 183 1.31 -13.21 -4.35
CA GLY A 183 2.78 -13.20 -4.40
C GLY A 183 3.44 -13.10 -3.02
N ILE A 184 3.03 -12.12 -2.21
CA ILE A 184 3.60 -11.92 -0.87
C ILE A 184 3.13 -12.99 0.13
N THR A 185 1.98 -13.65 -0.08
CA THR A 185 1.57 -14.82 0.70
C THR A 185 2.46 -16.03 0.37
N MET A 186 2.75 -16.29 -0.91
CA MET A 186 3.69 -17.35 -1.30
C MET A 186 5.06 -17.13 -0.65
N LEU A 187 5.54 -15.87 -0.61
CA LEU A 187 6.79 -15.55 0.06
C LEU A 187 6.70 -15.78 1.58
N LEU A 188 5.58 -15.42 2.22
CA LEU A 188 5.38 -15.69 3.64
C LEU A 188 5.40 -17.19 3.95
N LEU A 189 4.83 -18.00 3.05
CA LEU A 189 4.86 -19.46 3.14
C LEU A 189 6.28 -20.02 2.99
N ASP A 190 7.06 -19.53 2.02
CA ASP A 190 8.45 -19.97 1.83
C ASP A 190 9.31 -19.63 3.05
N ARG A 191 9.09 -18.45 3.64
CA ARG A 191 9.83 -18.00 4.83
C ARG A 191 9.54 -18.81 6.09
N ASN A 192 8.28 -19.20 6.32
CA ASN A 192 7.80 -19.64 7.64
C ASN A 192 7.21 -21.06 7.66
N PHE A 193 6.77 -21.59 6.52
CA PHE A 193 6.00 -22.84 6.45
C PHE A 193 6.68 -23.91 5.59
N GLY A 194 7.89 -23.65 5.09
CA GLY A 194 8.71 -24.62 4.36
C GLY A 194 8.19 -24.94 2.97
N SER A 195 7.44 -24.04 2.33
CA SER A 195 7.19 -24.13 0.90
C SER A 195 8.40 -23.66 0.08
N SER A 196 8.37 -23.94 -1.21
CA SER A 196 9.45 -23.63 -2.16
C SER A 196 8.93 -22.97 -3.44
N PHE A 197 7.98 -22.02 -3.32
CA PHE A 197 7.44 -21.30 -4.47
C PHE A 197 8.51 -20.53 -5.24
N PHE A 198 9.48 -19.95 -4.52
CA PHE A 198 10.56 -19.13 -5.07
C PHE A 198 11.95 -19.68 -4.78
N ASP A 199 12.06 -20.86 -4.16
CA ASP A 199 13.34 -21.54 -3.96
C ASP A 199 13.76 -22.29 -5.24
N PRO A 200 14.86 -21.89 -5.90
CA PRO A 200 15.31 -22.58 -7.10
C PRO A 200 15.80 -24.02 -6.85
N SER A 201 16.03 -24.41 -5.60
CA SER A 201 16.50 -25.75 -5.23
C SER A 201 15.39 -26.79 -5.08
N GLY A 202 14.12 -26.37 -4.96
CA GLY A 202 12.94 -27.24 -4.91
C GLY A 202 12.54 -27.70 -3.53
#